data_AF-A0A445H821-F1
#
_entry.id   AF-A0A445H821-F1
#
_cell.length_a   1.000
_cell.length_b   1.000
_cell.length_c   1.000
_cell.angle_alpha   90.00
_cell.angle_beta   90.00
_cell.angle_gamma   90.00
#
_symmetry.space_group_name_H-M   'P 1'
#
loop_
_entity.id
_entity.type
_entity.pdbx_description
1 polymer ?
#
loop_
_entity_poly.entity_id
_entity_poly.type
_entity_poly.pdbx_seq_one_letter_code
_entity_poly.pdbx_strand_id
1 'polypeptide(L)'
;MWCSAMSATRTPARRCHTQIHRGWFLPGFEASASSSSFSKLDYGIRRLDHTVRNVSELVSTVRYLKGFSGFHEFTEDVGTSETELNYSVVLANNSNTVLLPLNESVYGTKRKSQIETYLEHNEGAGVQHLALVTHDIFTTLREMRKRSFVGGFEFMPSPPPTYYANLHNHVANVIHFEFLAFS
;
A
#
# COMPACT_ATOMS: atom_id res chain seq x y z
N MET A 1 -22.28 17.27 20.38
CA MET A 1 -22.02 16.59 21.68
C MET A 1 -21.72 15.15 21.30
N TRP A 2 -20.46 14.71 21.36
CA TRP A 2 -19.97 13.32 21.37
C TRP A 2 -18.46 13.40 21.18
N CYS A 3 -17.79 13.63 22.30
CA CYS A 3 -16.36 13.52 22.45
C CYS A 3 -16.19 12.90 23.84
N SER A 4 -15.96 11.60 23.92
CA SER A 4 -15.29 10.90 25.04
C SER A 4 -15.49 9.39 24.93
N ALA A 5 -14.45 8.69 24.46
CA ALA A 5 -13.96 7.42 25.00
C ALA A 5 -12.79 6.90 24.14
N MET A 6 -11.76 7.72 23.97
CA MET A 6 -10.42 7.25 23.62
C MET A 6 -9.50 7.94 24.61
N SER A 7 -8.99 7.19 25.60
CA SER A 7 -7.94 7.70 26.47
C SER A 7 -6.64 7.74 25.66
N ALA A 8 -6.51 8.78 24.84
CA ALA A 8 -5.25 9.24 24.32
C ALA A 8 -4.79 10.36 25.26
N THR A 9 -3.79 10.10 26.11
CA THR A 9 -3.12 11.16 26.86
C THR A 9 -2.56 12.18 25.88
N ARG A 10 -3.08 13.41 25.93
CA ARG A 10 -2.63 14.54 25.11
C ARG A 10 -1.17 14.87 25.46
N THR A 11 -0.25 14.56 24.55
CA THR A 11 1.09 15.14 24.50
C THR A 11 1.34 15.75 23.11
N PRO A 12 2.13 16.83 22.99
CA PRO A 12 2.35 17.56 21.74
C PRO A 12 3.32 16.81 20.82
N ALA A 13 2.87 15.68 20.31
CA ALA A 13 3.41 14.96 19.16
C ALA A 13 2.42 13.83 18.92
N ARG A 14 1.65 13.90 17.84
CA ARG A 14 0.60 12.90 17.53
C ARG A 14 1.27 11.53 17.34
N ARG A 15 1.24 10.71 18.39
CA ARG A 15 1.75 9.35 18.43
C ARG A 15 0.54 8.43 18.58
N CYS A 16 0.15 7.75 17.51
CA CYS A 16 -0.90 6.74 17.54
C CYS A 16 -0.24 5.36 17.41
N HIS A 17 -0.02 4.67 18.54
CA HIS A 17 0.25 3.24 18.55
C HIS A 17 -0.99 2.56 19.14
N THR A 18 -1.61 1.68 18.36
CA THR A 18 -2.80 0.91 18.81
C THR A 18 -2.31 -0.39 19.44
N GLN A 19 -2.61 -0.60 20.73
CA GLN A 19 -2.39 -1.91 21.38
C GLN A 19 -3.45 -2.92 20.91
N ILE A 20 -3.03 -4.15 20.61
CA ILE A 20 -3.93 -5.23 20.15
C ILE A 20 -4.56 -5.90 21.37
N HIS A 21 -5.90 -5.96 21.40
CA HIS A 21 -6.68 -6.57 22.49
C HIS A 21 -7.04 -8.04 22.20
N ARG A 22 -7.27 -8.85 23.24
CA ARG A 22 -7.70 -10.27 23.13
C ARG A 22 -9.21 -10.41 22.92
N GLY A 23 -9.77 -9.69 21.95
CA GLY A 23 -11.16 -9.83 21.48
C GLY A 23 -11.19 -9.93 19.95
N TRP A 24 -12.37 -10.10 19.34
CA TRP A 24 -12.48 -10.16 17.86
C TRP A 24 -11.95 -8.88 17.19
N PHE A 25 -12.06 -7.73 17.83
CA PHE A 25 -11.48 -6.47 17.32
C PHE A 25 -10.89 -5.62 18.44
N LEU A 26 -11.67 -4.73 19.05
CA LEU A 26 -11.24 -3.82 20.13
C LEU A 26 -12.36 -3.66 21.18
N PRO A 27 -12.04 -3.27 22.43
CA PRO A 27 -13.05 -2.99 23.44
C PRO A 27 -14.03 -1.89 22.99
N GLY A 28 -15.31 -2.07 23.30
CA GLY A 28 -16.38 -1.14 22.92
C GLY A 28 -16.96 -1.33 21.52
N PHE A 29 -16.46 -2.31 20.74
CA PHE A 29 -17.07 -2.73 19.48
C PHE A 29 -18.00 -3.93 19.69
N GLU A 30 -19.14 -3.89 19.01
CA GLU A 30 -20.11 -4.99 18.98
C GLU A 30 -20.16 -5.65 17.60
N ALA A 31 -20.61 -6.90 17.56
CA ALA A 31 -20.76 -7.62 16.32
C ALA A 31 -21.87 -7.01 15.45
N SER A 32 -21.59 -6.81 14.16
CA SER A 32 -22.60 -6.37 13.19
C SER A 32 -23.70 -7.43 13.10
N ALA A 33 -24.96 -6.99 13.07
CA ALA A 33 -26.10 -7.87 12.88
C ALA A 33 -25.99 -8.62 11.55
N SER A 34 -26.35 -9.90 11.53
CA SER A 34 -26.26 -10.76 10.34
C SER A 34 -27.10 -10.27 9.16
N SER A 35 -28.12 -9.43 9.40
CA SER A 35 -28.96 -8.80 8.39
C SER A 35 -28.33 -7.56 7.74
N SER A 36 -27.36 -6.92 8.38
CA SER A 36 -26.65 -5.72 7.89
C SER A 36 -25.25 -6.01 7.37
N SER A 37 -24.70 -7.19 7.69
CA SER A 37 -23.44 -7.64 7.14
C SER A 37 -23.66 -8.16 5.73
N PHE A 38 -22.97 -7.60 4.74
CA PHE A 38 -22.86 -8.16 3.39
C PHE A 38 -22.02 -9.44 3.43
N SER A 39 -22.47 -10.45 4.20
CA SER A 39 -21.71 -11.56 4.75
C SER A 39 -21.18 -12.57 3.73
N LYS A 40 -21.22 -12.23 2.44
CA LYS A 40 -20.78 -13.05 1.31
C LYS A 40 -19.88 -12.31 0.32
N LEU A 41 -19.54 -11.04 0.58
CA LEU A 41 -18.64 -10.30 -0.29
C LEU A 41 -17.19 -10.73 -0.03
N ASP A 42 -16.67 -11.61 -0.89
CA ASP A 42 -15.27 -11.98 -0.91
C ASP A 42 -14.75 -11.96 -2.35
N TYR A 43 -13.77 -11.09 -2.60
CA TYR A 43 -13.09 -11.00 -3.91
C TYR A 43 -11.70 -11.62 -3.89
N GLY A 44 -11.31 -12.27 -2.79
CA GLY A 44 -10.01 -12.92 -2.63
C GLY A 44 -8.93 -12.06 -1.98
N ILE A 45 -9.25 -10.86 -1.48
CA ILE A 45 -8.32 -10.03 -0.68
C ILE A 45 -8.16 -10.63 0.72
N ARG A 46 -6.94 -10.64 1.26
CA ARG A 46 -6.61 -11.45 2.45
C ARG A 46 -5.83 -10.74 3.53
N ARG A 47 -4.79 -10.01 3.15
CA ARG A 47 -4.00 -9.23 4.09
C ARG A 47 -3.41 -8.01 3.43
N LEU A 48 -3.01 -7.06 4.26
CA LEU A 48 -2.11 -5.99 3.86
C LEU A 48 -0.72 -6.58 3.59
N ASP A 49 -0.10 -6.16 2.49
CA ASP A 49 1.26 -6.52 2.16
C ASP A 49 2.24 -5.46 2.66
N HIS A 50 2.09 -4.24 2.16
CA HIS A 50 2.93 -3.11 2.48
C HIS A 50 2.17 -1.80 2.36
N THR A 51 2.67 -0.77 3.03
CA THR A 51 2.12 0.60 2.95
C THR A 51 3.21 1.54 2.50
N VAL A 52 2.99 2.21 1.37
CA VAL A 52 3.97 3.12 0.81
C VAL A 52 3.67 4.54 1.24
N ARG A 53 4.71 5.28 1.63
CA ARG A 53 4.58 6.68 2.04
C ARG A 53 5.44 7.59 1.18
N ASN A 54 4.88 8.74 0.84
CA ASN A 54 5.60 9.82 0.21
C ASN A 54 6.01 10.82 1.29
N VAL A 55 7.28 11.21 1.29
CA VAL A 55 7.87 12.12 2.28
C VAL A 55 8.68 13.21 1.59
N SER A 56 8.81 14.35 2.26
CA SER A 56 9.58 15.49 1.76
C SER A 56 11.08 15.38 2.02
N GLU A 57 11.48 14.59 3.01
CA GLU A 57 12.88 14.33 3.36
C GLU A 57 13.06 12.86 3.70
N LEU A 58 13.65 12.07 2.78
CA LEU A 58 13.72 10.62 2.98
C LEU A 58 14.67 10.25 4.11
N VAL A 59 15.89 10.79 4.10
CA VAL A 59 16.95 10.42 5.03
C VAL A 59 16.55 10.71 6.48
N SER A 60 15.95 11.87 6.75
CA SER A 60 15.52 12.25 8.10
C SER A 60 14.36 11.36 8.58
N THR A 61 13.42 11.04 7.69
CA THR A 61 12.30 10.13 7.96
C THR A 61 12.77 8.71 8.25
N VAL A 62 13.66 8.16 7.40
CA VAL A 62 14.24 6.82 7.57
C VAL A 62 14.95 6.74 8.93
N ARG A 63 15.80 7.71 9.24
CA ARG A 63 16.51 7.77 10.53
C ARG A 63 15.54 7.80 11.72
N TYR A 64 14.48 8.61 11.63
CA TYR A 64 13.45 8.69 12.66
C TYR A 64 12.74 7.34 12.86
N LEU A 65 12.27 6.71 11.78
CA LEU A 65 11.56 5.43 11.84
C LEU A 65 12.43 4.30 12.38
N LYS A 66 13.67 4.16 11.88
CA LYS A 66 14.61 3.15 12.38
C LYS A 66 14.91 3.36 13.87
N GLY A 67 15.06 4.62 14.29
CA GLY A 67 15.47 4.98 15.65
C GLY A 67 14.52 4.48 16.76
N PHE A 68 13.20 4.48 16.52
CA PHE A 68 12.25 4.00 17.54
C PHE A 68 11.71 2.59 17.29
N SER A 69 11.70 2.13 16.04
CA SER A 69 11.10 0.82 15.69
C SER A 69 12.11 -0.32 15.71
N GLY A 70 13.40 -0.03 15.54
CA GLY A 70 14.43 -1.05 15.30
C GLY A 70 14.33 -1.71 13.92
N PHE A 71 13.55 -1.14 13.00
CA PHE A 71 13.43 -1.67 11.63
C PHE A 71 14.76 -1.54 10.90
N HIS A 72 15.00 -2.46 9.97
CA HIS A 72 16.18 -2.47 9.11
C HIS A 72 15.78 -2.11 7.67
N GLU A 73 16.76 -1.70 6.87
CA GLU A 73 16.56 -1.51 5.44
C GLU A 73 16.49 -2.88 4.77
N PHE A 74 15.41 -3.12 4.05
CA PHE A 74 15.19 -4.37 3.34
C PHE A 74 15.96 -4.34 2.01
N THR A 75 16.76 -5.36 1.70
CA THR A 75 17.70 -5.36 0.56
C THR A 75 17.57 -6.61 -0.32
N GLU A 76 16.37 -6.96 -0.78
CA GLU A 76 16.21 -7.86 -1.94
C GLU A 76 15.81 -7.01 -3.14
N ASP A 77 16.66 -6.91 -4.18
CA ASP A 77 16.57 -6.35 -5.57
C ASP A 77 15.69 -5.10 -5.89
N VAL A 78 14.92 -4.60 -4.92
CA VAL A 78 13.89 -3.55 -4.99
C VAL A 78 13.98 -2.64 -3.75
N GLY A 79 14.81 -3.01 -2.76
CA GLY A 79 14.92 -2.37 -1.45
C GLY A 79 15.35 -0.90 -1.46
N THR A 80 16.22 -0.56 -2.40
CA THR A 80 16.58 0.81 -2.73
C THR A 80 16.53 0.93 -4.23
N SER A 81 15.60 1.73 -4.74
CA SER A 81 15.49 1.99 -6.17
C SER A 81 15.63 3.48 -6.44
N GLU A 82 16.60 3.82 -7.26
CA GLU A 82 16.79 5.16 -7.80
C GLU A 82 16.25 5.18 -9.22
N THR A 83 15.31 6.07 -9.47
CA THR A 83 14.88 6.41 -10.84
C THR A 83 15.20 7.88 -11.06
N GLU A 84 15.20 8.34 -12.32
CA GLU A 84 15.44 9.75 -12.64
C GLU A 84 14.51 10.71 -11.87
N LEU A 85 13.36 10.23 -11.37
CA LEU A 85 12.33 11.05 -10.74
C LEU A 85 12.19 10.82 -9.23
N ASN A 86 12.67 9.69 -8.70
CA ASN A 86 12.32 9.24 -7.35
C ASN A 86 13.47 8.50 -6.67
N TYR A 87 13.61 8.72 -5.37
CA TYR A 87 14.45 7.93 -4.47
C TYR A 87 13.56 7.15 -3.50
N SER A 88 13.80 5.85 -3.34
CA SER A 88 12.97 4.96 -2.50
C SER A 88 13.81 4.09 -1.57
N VAL A 89 13.36 3.94 -0.32
CA VAL A 89 13.95 3.03 0.69
C VAL A 89 12.84 2.22 1.33
N VAL A 90 13.04 0.90 1.46
CA VAL A 90 12.09 0.00 2.13
C VAL A 90 12.58 -0.34 3.53
N LEU A 91 11.77 -0.06 4.55
CA LEU A 91 12.02 -0.51 5.92
C LEU A 91 11.21 -1.78 6.24
N ALA A 92 11.84 -2.73 6.93
CA ALA A 92 11.22 -3.97 7.37
C ALA A 92 11.43 -4.25 8.85
N ASN A 93 10.46 -4.92 9.47
CA ASN A 93 10.67 -5.55 10.78
C ASN A 93 11.56 -6.79 10.67
N ASN A 94 12.08 -7.32 11.78
CA ASN A 94 13.03 -8.43 11.77
C ASN A 94 12.57 -9.71 11.05
N SER A 95 11.26 -9.94 10.96
CA SER A 95 10.68 -11.11 10.27
C SER A 95 10.26 -10.82 8.83
N ASN A 96 10.52 -9.61 8.31
CA ASN A 96 10.11 -9.17 6.96
C ASN A 96 8.61 -9.31 6.67
N THR A 97 7.77 -9.16 7.70
CA THR A 97 6.30 -9.27 7.60
C THR A 97 5.59 -7.91 7.63
N VAL A 98 6.27 -6.86 8.09
CA VAL A 98 5.80 -5.47 8.05
C VAL A 98 6.77 -4.69 7.19
N LEU A 99 6.30 -4.25 6.03
CA LEU A 99 7.09 -3.53 5.03
C LEU A 99 6.57 -2.10 4.88
N LEU A 100 7.49 -1.14 5.00
CA LEU A 100 7.23 0.30 4.91
C LEU A 100 8.13 0.95 3.85
N PRO A 101 7.78 0.87 2.56
CA PRO A 101 8.43 1.66 1.53
C PRO A 101 8.20 3.17 1.73
N LEU A 102 9.25 3.95 1.54
CA LEU A 102 9.27 5.40 1.68
C LEU A 102 9.87 6.01 0.42
N ASN A 103 9.22 7.03 -0.14
CA ASN A 103 9.65 7.66 -1.37
C ASN A 103 9.81 9.18 -1.21
N GLU A 104 10.80 9.73 -1.92
CA GLU A 104 11.07 11.16 -2.06
C GLU A 104 11.25 11.52 -3.54
N SER A 105 10.78 12.71 -3.93
CA SER A 105 10.93 13.23 -5.28
C SER A 105 12.34 13.75 -5.54
N VAL A 106 12.88 13.48 -6.72
CA VAL A 106 14.10 14.14 -7.22
C VAL A 106 13.72 15.48 -7.85
N TYR A 107 14.25 16.57 -7.32
CA TYR A 107 14.02 17.92 -7.85
C TYR A 107 14.89 18.22 -9.07
N GLY A 108 14.41 19.10 -9.97
CA GLY A 108 15.18 19.58 -11.13
C GLY A 108 15.04 18.74 -12.41
N THR A 109 14.08 17.81 -12.45
CA THR A 109 13.78 16.99 -13.61
C THR A 109 12.88 17.71 -14.61
N LYS A 110 12.97 17.37 -15.91
CA LYS A 110 12.12 17.98 -16.96
C LYS A 110 10.62 17.73 -16.77
N ARG A 111 10.27 16.69 -16.01
CA ARG A 111 8.89 16.29 -15.70
C ARG A 111 8.71 16.28 -14.20
N LYS A 112 7.58 16.79 -13.75
CA LYS A 112 7.14 16.74 -12.36
C LYS A 112 6.98 15.28 -11.90
N SER A 113 7.54 14.95 -10.75
CA SER A 113 7.40 13.60 -10.18
C SER A 113 5.97 13.37 -9.68
N GLN A 114 5.49 12.12 -9.76
CA GLN A 114 4.23 11.72 -9.13
C GLN A 114 4.24 11.93 -7.61
N ILE A 115 5.42 11.85 -6.98
CA ILE A 115 5.59 12.10 -5.54
C ILE A 115 5.38 13.58 -5.22
N GLU A 116 5.93 14.47 -6.05
CA GLU A 116 5.77 15.91 -5.89
C GLU A 116 4.31 16.33 -6.04
N THR A 117 3.61 15.83 -7.06
CA THR A 117 2.17 16.04 -7.22
C THR A 117 1.37 15.53 -6.01
N TYR A 118 1.76 14.39 -5.44
CA TYR A 118 1.15 13.91 -4.20
C TYR A 118 1.37 14.88 -3.04
N LEU A 119 2.61 15.34 -2.80
CA LEU A 119 2.92 16.22 -1.67
C LEU A 119 2.15 17.55 -1.76
N GLU A 120 1.99 18.10 -2.96
CA GLU A 120 1.21 19.32 -3.15
C GLU A 120 -0.28 19.12 -2.89
N HIS A 121 -0.89 18.08 -3.46
CA HIS A 121 -2.33 17.84 -3.33
C HIS A 121 -2.73 17.27 -1.96
N ASN A 122 -1.81 16.57 -1.29
CA ASN A 122 -2.01 16.04 0.06
C ASN A 122 -1.59 17.03 1.15
N GLU A 123 -1.06 18.21 0.78
CA GLU A 123 -0.53 19.22 1.71
C GLU A 123 0.58 18.67 2.62
N GLY A 124 1.46 17.83 2.06
CA GLY A 124 2.63 17.27 2.72
C GLY A 124 2.70 15.75 2.70
N ALA A 125 3.56 15.21 3.57
CA ALA A 125 3.89 13.79 3.63
C ALA A 125 2.69 12.92 4.08
N GLY A 126 2.59 11.71 3.53
CA GLY A 126 1.43 10.85 3.80
C GLY A 126 1.56 9.44 3.22
N VAL A 127 0.51 8.63 3.42
CA VAL A 127 0.40 7.29 2.82
C VAL A 127 -0.07 7.45 1.37
N GLN A 128 0.72 6.97 0.42
CA GLN A 128 0.41 7.04 -1.00
C GLN A 128 -0.51 5.89 -1.42
N HIS A 129 -0.14 4.65 -1.08
CA HIS A 129 -0.92 3.47 -1.46
C HIS A 129 -0.78 2.32 -0.46
N LEU A 130 -1.75 1.40 -0.52
CA LEU A 130 -1.80 0.16 0.23
C LEU A 130 -1.78 -1.01 -0.75
N ALA A 131 -0.82 -1.91 -0.60
CA ALA A 131 -0.78 -3.14 -1.38
C ALA A 131 -1.53 -4.24 -0.64
N LEU A 132 -2.45 -4.91 -1.33
CA LEU A 132 -3.31 -5.93 -0.76
C LEU A 132 -3.00 -7.28 -1.39
N VAL A 133 -2.68 -8.27 -0.56
CA VAL A 133 -2.43 -9.64 -1.02
C VAL A 133 -3.75 -10.31 -1.37
N THR A 134 -3.73 -10.99 -2.51
CA THR A 134 -4.76 -11.93 -2.98
C THR A 134 -4.12 -13.26 -3.35
N HIS A 135 -4.88 -14.34 -3.20
CA HIS A 135 -4.46 -15.67 -3.65
C HIS A 135 -4.74 -15.92 -5.14
N ASP A 136 -5.72 -15.20 -5.69
CA ASP A 136 -6.18 -15.34 -7.06
C ASP A 136 -6.42 -13.94 -7.63
N ILE A 137 -5.34 -13.34 -8.15
CA ILE A 137 -5.36 -12.00 -8.70
C ILE A 137 -6.29 -11.89 -9.92
N PHE A 138 -6.47 -12.96 -10.70
CA PHE A 138 -7.34 -12.95 -11.87
C PHE A 138 -8.81 -12.81 -11.45
N THR A 139 -9.25 -13.61 -10.49
CA THR A 139 -10.61 -13.49 -9.95
C THR A 139 -10.81 -12.15 -9.24
N THR A 140 -9.86 -11.71 -8.42
CA THR A 140 -9.95 -10.41 -7.72
C THR A 140 -10.10 -9.26 -8.72
N LEU A 141 -9.23 -9.16 -9.73
CA LEU A 141 -9.29 -8.08 -10.72
C LEU A 141 -10.57 -8.13 -11.55
N ARG A 142 -11.02 -9.33 -11.96
CA ARG A 142 -12.27 -9.49 -12.71
C ARG A 142 -13.48 -9.02 -11.91
N GLU A 143 -13.56 -9.41 -10.64
CA GLU A 143 -14.67 -9.00 -9.76
C GLU A 143 -14.63 -7.49 -9.42
N MET A 144 -13.44 -6.91 -9.21
CA MET A 144 -13.32 -5.47 -9.00
C MET A 144 -13.68 -4.66 -10.26
N ARG A 145 -13.18 -5.07 -11.45
CA ARG A 145 -13.47 -4.39 -12.73
C ARG A 145 -14.94 -4.40 -13.10
N LYS A 146 -15.65 -5.52 -12.85
CA LYS A 146 -17.11 -5.60 -13.05
C LYS A 146 -17.87 -4.53 -12.26
N ARG A 147 -17.31 -4.05 -11.15
CA ARG A 147 -17.94 -3.10 -10.23
C ARG A 147 -17.45 -1.67 -10.37
N SER A 148 -16.41 -1.42 -11.17
CA SER A 148 -15.85 -0.06 -11.37
C SER A 148 -16.93 0.97 -11.74
N PHE A 149 -17.89 0.60 -12.59
CA PHE A 149 -18.95 1.50 -13.05
C PHE A 149 -20.18 1.59 -12.11
N VAL A 150 -20.22 0.81 -11.02
CA VAL A 150 -21.35 0.76 -10.08
C VAL A 150 -20.90 1.04 -8.63
N GLY A 151 -20.03 2.04 -8.47
CA GLY A 151 -19.53 2.48 -7.16
C GLY A 151 -18.31 1.72 -6.64
N GLY A 152 -17.64 0.95 -7.50
CA GLY A 152 -16.34 0.32 -7.21
C GLY A 152 -15.16 1.25 -7.45
N PHE A 153 -13.99 0.66 -7.69
CA PHE A 153 -12.74 1.38 -7.95
C PHE A 153 -12.33 1.28 -9.42
N GLU A 154 -11.73 2.33 -9.95
CA GLU A 154 -11.11 2.34 -11.26
C GLU A 154 -9.66 1.85 -11.20
N PHE A 155 -9.19 1.28 -12.31
CA PHE A 155 -7.81 0.85 -12.46
C PHE A 155 -7.07 1.78 -13.41
N MET A 156 -5.76 1.91 -13.20
CA MET A 156 -4.89 2.61 -14.14
C MET A 156 -5.01 2.00 -15.55
N PRO A 157 -4.79 2.81 -16.61
CA PRO A 157 -4.81 2.32 -17.98
C PRO A 157 -3.88 1.12 -18.17
N SER A 158 -4.34 0.13 -18.94
CA SER A 158 -3.54 -1.03 -19.26
C SER A 158 -2.26 -0.61 -20.00
N PRO A 159 -1.12 -1.29 -19.75
CA PRO A 159 0.08 -1.13 -20.57
C PRO A 159 -0.20 -1.37 -22.06
N PRO A 160 0.61 -0.81 -22.97
CA PRO A 160 0.47 -1.05 -24.41
C PRO A 160 0.65 -2.55 -24.74
N PRO A 161 0.05 -3.07 -25.83
CA PRO A 161 0.14 -4.49 -26.19
C PRO A 161 1.57 -5.03 -26.29
N THR A 162 2.53 -4.18 -26.66
CA THR A 162 3.96 -4.51 -26.72
C THR A 162 4.53 -4.97 -25.38
N TYR A 163 3.99 -4.49 -24.26
CA TYR A 163 4.38 -4.92 -22.92
C TYR A 163 4.10 -6.42 -22.74
N TYR A 164 2.90 -6.87 -23.09
CA TYR A 164 2.49 -8.28 -22.96
C TYR A 164 3.17 -9.18 -23.99
N ALA A 165 3.45 -8.68 -25.20
CA ALA A 165 4.23 -9.40 -26.19
C ALA A 165 5.66 -9.71 -25.68
N ASN A 166 6.28 -8.77 -24.98
CA ASN A 166 7.61 -8.94 -24.41
C ASN A 166 7.62 -9.72 -23.08
N LEU A 167 6.46 -9.84 -22.41
CA LEU A 167 6.34 -10.51 -21.12
C LEU A 167 6.81 -11.97 -21.19
N HIS A 168 6.54 -12.66 -22.30
CA HIS A 168 7.02 -14.02 -22.54
C HIS A 168 8.54 -14.15 -22.36
N ASN A 169 9.31 -13.15 -22.78
CA ASN A 169 10.77 -13.20 -22.70
C ASN A 169 11.29 -13.07 -21.25
N HIS A 170 10.48 -12.59 -20.31
CA HIS A 170 10.92 -12.32 -18.94
C HIS A 170 10.37 -13.32 -17.91
N VAL A 171 9.18 -13.91 -18.16
CA VAL A 171 8.50 -14.75 -17.16
C VAL A 171 7.98 -16.09 -17.71
N ALA A 172 8.46 -16.54 -18.88
CA ALA A 172 8.12 -17.83 -19.49
C ALA A 172 8.22 -19.03 -18.54
N ASN A 173 9.15 -19.00 -17.58
CA ASN A 173 9.38 -20.10 -16.64
C ASN A 173 8.50 -20.04 -15.37
N VAL A 174 7.69 -18.99 -15.21
CA VAL A 174 6.89 -18.74 -14.00
C VAL A 174 5.38 -18.72 -14.30
N ILE A 175 4.99 -18.28 -15.50
CA ILE A 175 3.58 -18.14 -15.89
C ILE A 175 3.29 -19.00 -17.12
N HIS A 176 2.29 -19.88 -17.05
CA HIS A 176 1.74 -20.58 -18.22
C HIS A 176 0.82 -19.64 -19.00
N PHE A 177 1.18 -19.30 -20.24
CA PHE A 177 0.55 -18.25 -21.05
C PHE A 177 -0.81 -18.61 -21.67
N GLU A 178 -1.32 -19.84 -21.49
CA GLU A 178 -2.66 -20.24 -21.97
C GLU A 178 -3.81 -19.43 -21.34
N PHE A 179 -3.55 -18.67 -20.26
CA PHE A 179 -4.57 -17.90 -19.53
C PHE A 179 -4.62 -16.40 -19.86
N LEU A 180 -3.73 -15.86 -20.71
CA LEU A 180 -3.66 -14.41 -20.95
C LEU A 180 -4.49 -13.91 -22.14
N ALA A 181 -5.31 -14.76 -22.75
CA ALA A 181 -6.30 -14.36 -23.73
C ALA A 181 -7.55 -13.76 -23.05
N PHE A 182 -7.40 -12.59 -22.42
CA PHE A 182 -8.54 -11.76 -22.01
C PHE A 182 -8.41 -10.40 -22.71
N SER A 183 -8.99 -10.34 -23.91
CA SER A 183 -9.42 -9.12 -24.60
C SER A 183 -10.68 -8.54 -23.97
#